data_AF-M7NCG0-F1
#
_entry.id   AF-M7NCG0-F1
#
_cell.length_a   1.000
_cell.length_b   1.000
_cell.length_c   1.000
_cell.angle_alpha   90.00
_cell.angle_beta   90.00
_cell.angle_gamma   90.00
#
_symmetry.space_group_name_H-M   'P 1'
#
loop_
_entity.id
_entity.type
_entity.pdbx_description
1 polymer ?
#
loop_
_entity_poly.entity_id
_entity_poly.type
_entity_poly.pdbx_seq_one_letter_code
_entity_poly.pdbx_strand_id
1 'polypeptide(L)' 'MTQAIKGKSVEDAVRMSKAFSDMMLGKDLDEDLDLGDIEALSGVSQFPARIKCATLAWKAMEKGVDSDANPN' A
#
# COMPACT_ATOMS: atom_id res chain seq x y z
N MET A 1 5.03 5.93 -0.42
CA MET A 1 3.89 5.70 -1.34
C MET A 1 4.09 6.43 -2.67
N THR A 2 4.01 7.76 -2.74
CA THR A 2 4.00 8.49 -4.04
C THR A 2 5.20 8.21 -4.95
N GLN A 3 6.41 8.13 -4.39
CA GLN A 3 7.61 7.74 -5.17
C GLN A 3 7.55 6.31 -5.66
N ALA A 4 7.00 5.40 -4.86
CA ALA A 4 6.95 3.97 -5.16
C ALA A 4 5.96 3.64 -6.29
N ILE A 5 4.89 4.42 -6.44
CA ILE A 5 3.87 4.22 -7.50
C ILE A 5 4.11 5.09 -8.75
N LYS A 6 5.08 6.01 -8.72
CA LYS A 6 5.31 6.94 -9.83
C LYS A 6 5.81 6.19 -11.06
N GLY A 7 5.08 6.31 -12.17
CA GLY A 7 5.43 5.64 -13.43
C GLY A 7 5.03 4.15 -13.50
N LYS A 8 4.34 3.63 -12.48
CA LYS A 8 3.74 2.29 -12.49
C LYS A 8 2.29 2.34 -12.98
N SER A 9 1.75 1.19 -13.40
CA SER A 9 0.34 1.07 -13.76
C SER A 9 -0.57 1.18 -12.53
N VAL A 10 -1.85 1.46 -12.75
CA VAL A 10 -2.85 1.46 -11.68
C VAL A 10 -2.92 0.08 -11.01
N GLU A 11 -2.86 -0.99 -11.80
CA GLU A 11 -2.87 -2.36 -11.29
C GLU A 11 -1.69 -2.64 -10.36
N ASP A 12 -0.48 -2.20 -10.74
CA ASP A 12 0.70 -2.33 -9.88
C ASP A 12 0.57 -1.52 -8.60
N ALA A 13 0.05 -0.28 -8.69
CA ALA A 13 -0.15 0.57 -7.52
C ALA A 13 -1.15 -0.07 -6.52
N VAL A 14 -2.23 -0.67 -7.02
CA VAL A 14 -3.21 -1.41 -6.19
C VAL A 14 -2.59 -2.67 -5.58
N ARG A 15 -1.80 -3.44 -6.35
CA ARG A 15 -1.07 -4.60 -5.81
C ARG A 15 -0.12 -4.20 -4.68
N MET A 16 0.64 -3.11 -4.85
CA MET A 16 1.52 -2.59 -3.81
C MET A 16 0.75 -2.13 -2.55
N SER A 17 -0.42 -1.52 -2.72
CA SER A 17 -1.29 -1.14 -1.60
C SER A 17 -1.75 -2.34 -0.77
N LYS A 18 -2.14 -3.42 -1.47
CA LYS A 18 -2.55 -4.67 -0.84
C LYS A 18 -1.40 -5.34 -0.10
N ALA A 19 -0.25 -5.47 -0.74
CA ALA A 19 0.97 -6.00 -0.13
C ALA A 19 1.37 -5.19 1.11
N PHE A 20 1.35 -3.86 1.03
CA PHE A 20 1.63 -3.01 2.19
C PHE A 20 0.64 -3.24 3.34
N SER A 21 -0.64 -3.38 3.03
CA SER A 21 -1.67 -3.67 4.05
C SER A 21 -1.47 -5.04 4.69
N ASP A 22 -1.11 -6.05 3.90
CA ASP A 22 -0.84 -7.40 4.39
C ASP A 22 0.42 -7.42 5.28
N MET A 23 1.49 -6.68 4.92
CA MET A 23 2.66 -6.46 5.76
C MET A 23 2.30 -5.78 7.10
N MET A 24 1.46 -4.74 7.07
CA MET A 24 1.01 -4.06 8.30
C MET A 24 0.20 -4.98 9.21
N LEU A 25 -0.47 -5.99 8.65
CA LEU A 25 -1.25 -6.99 9.37
C LEU A 25 -0.42 -8.21 9.78
N GLY A 26 0.88 -8.24 9.46
CA GLY A 26 1.79 -9.34 9.79
C GLY A 26 1.54 -10.61 8.97
N LYS A 27 0.96 -10.48 7.78
CA LYS A 27 0.83 -11.59 6.82
C LYS A 27 2.06 -11.68 5.93
N ASP A 28 2.28 -12.86 5.37
CA ASP A 28 3.37 -13.08 4.41
C ASP A 28 3.17 -12.21 3.16
N LEU A 29 4.26 -11.57 2.75
CA LEU A 29 4.34 -10.78 1.54
C LEU A 29 4.62 -11.69 0.35
N ASP A 30 4.04 -11.36 -0.81
CA ASP A 30 4.50 -11.95 -2.08
C ASP A 30 5.96 -11.52 -2.29
N GLU A 31 6.88 -12.50 -2.35
CA GLU A 31 8.33 -12.29 -2.50
C GLU A 31 8.69 -11.57 -3.81
N ASP A 32 7.78 -11.58 -4.80
CA ASP A 32 7.95 -10.93 -6.10
C ASP A 32 7.76 -9.41 -6.08
N LEU A 33 7.31 -8.83 -4.96
CA LEU A 33 7.08 -7.40 -4.81
C LEU A 33 8.26 -6.71 -4.14
N ASP A 34 9.10 -6.04 -4.94
CA ASP A 34 10.11 -5.11 -4.44
C ASP A 34 9.42 -3.88 -3.80
N LEU A 35 9.31 -3.93 -2.49
CA LEU A 35 8.76 -2.85 -1.67
C LEU A 35 9.82 -1.76 -1.38
N GLY A 36 11.10 -2.01 -1.63
CA GLY A 36 12.20 -1.08 -1.38
C GLY A 36 12.11 -0.42 0.00
N ASP A 37 12.15 0.92 0.05
CA ASP A 37 12.05 1.71 1.29
C ASP A 37 10.76 1.47 2.10
N ILE A 38 9.73 0.88 1.50
CA ILE A 38 8.48 0.56 2.20
C ILE A 38 8.69 -0.59 3.20
N GLU A 39 9.62 -1.49 2.95
CA GLU A 39 9.96 -2.60 3.86
C GLU A 39 10.50 -2.10 5.21
N ALA A 40 11.14 -0.93 5.24
CA ALA A 40 11.56 -0.27 6.48
C ALA A 40 10.38 0.07 7.41
N LEU A 41 9.15 0.14 6.87
CA LEU A 41 7.93 0.35 7.65
C LEU A 41 7.36 -0.95 8.23
N SER A 42 7.94 -2.12 7.95
CA SER A 42 7.51 -3.42 8.52
C SER A 42 7.39 -3.39 10.04
N GLY A 43 8.25 -2.65 10.74
CA GLY A 43 8.19 -2.46 12.20
C GLY A 43 6.91 -1.77 12.70
N VAL A 44 6.18 -1.05 11.85
CA VAL A 44 4.89 -0.42 12.20
C VAL A 44 3.81 -1.48 12.47
N SER A 45 3.94 -2.70 11.93
CA SER A 45 3.05 -3.83 12.22
C SER A 45 2.94 -4.14 13.71
N GLN A 46 3.99 -3.86 14.49
CA GLN A 46 4.04 -4.08 15.94
C GLN A 46 3.26 -3.02 16.74
N PHE A 47 2.78 -1.96 16.08
CA PHE A 47 2.09 -0.83 16.72
C PHE A 47 0.71 -0.62 16.11
N PRO A 48 -0.34 -1.31 16.60
CA PRO A 48 -1.70 -1.23 16.03
C PRO A 48 -2.24 0.19 15.88
N ALA A 49 -1.90 1.09 16.81
CA ALA A 49 -2.29 2.50 16.76
C ALA A 49 -1.69 3.25 15.56
N ARG A 50 -0.57 2.79 14.99
CA ARG A 50 0.16 3.44 13.90
C ARG A 50 -0.14 2.85 12.52
N ILE A 51 -0.75 1.67 12.46
CA ILE A 51 -1.17 1.02 11.21
C ILE A 51 -2.09 1.93 10.39
N LYS A 52 -3.08 2.57 11.04
CA LYS A 52 -4.01 3.47 10.34
C LYS A 52 -3.31 4.68 9.71
N CYS A 53 -2.32 5.24 10.39
CA CYS A 53 -1.55 6.37 9.86
C CYS A 53 -0.70 5.95 8.66
N ALA A 54 -0.08 4.78 8.72
CA ALA A 54 0.77 4.25 7.65
C ALA A 54 -0.03 3.87 6.39
N THR A 55 -1.23 3.32 6.57
CA THR A 55 -2.12 2.88 5.47
C THR A 55 -2.97 3.99 4.84
N LEU A 56 -3.05 5.17 5.48
CA LEU A 56 -3.93 6.26 5.03
C LEU A 56 -3.69 6.70 3.58
N ALA A 57 -2.42 6.91 3.22
CA ALA A 57 -2.05 7.36 1.88
C ALA A 57 -2.42 6.32 0.81
N TRP A 58 -2.23 5.05 1.11
CA TRP A 58 -2.56 3.94 0.23
C TRP A 58 -4.07 3.80 0.02
N LYS A 59 -4.87 3.91 1.09
CA LYS A 59 -6.33 3.92 1.00
C LYS A 59 -6.87 5.12 0.21
N ALA A 60 -6.22 6.28 0.33
CA ALA A 60 -6.57 7.45 -0.46
C ALA A 60 -6.29 7.23 -1.96
N MET A 61 -5.16 6.59 -2.28
CA MET A 61 -4.81 6.21 -3.65
C MET A 61 -5.81 5.20 -4.22
N GLU A 62 -6.10 4.12 -3.50
CA GLU A 62 -7.10 3.11 -3.91
C GLU A 62 -8.45 3.76 -4.23
N LYS A 63 -8.94 4.63 -3.35
CA LYS A 63 -10.17 5.37 -3.62
C LYS A 63 -10.07 6.28 -4.83
N GLY A 64 -8.93 6.94 -5.03
CA GLY A 64 -8.71 7.81 -6.18
C GLY A 64 -8.79 7.06 -7.50
N VAL A 65 -8.12 5.91 -7.59
CA VAL A 65 -8.13 5.09 -8.82
C VAL A 65 -9.44 4.34 -9.03
N ASP A 66 -10.16 4.02 -7.95
CA ASP A 66 -11.49 3.38 -8.00
C ASP A 66 -12.61 4.38 -8.33
N SER A 67 -12.46 5.66 -7.93
CA SER A 67 -13.42 6.72 -8.30
C SER A 67 -13.38 7.05 -9.80
N ASP A 68 -12.22 6.86 -10.46
CA ASP A 68 -12.14 6.93 -11.93
C ASP A 68 -12.79 5.71 -12.61
N ALA A 69 -13.05 4.61 -11.88
CA ALA A 69 -13.74 3.42 -12.38
C ALA A 69 -15.27 3.45 -12.18
N ASN A 70 -15.82 4.40 -11.41
CA ASN A 70 -17.26 4.55 -11.25
C ASN A 70 -17.68 6.02 -11.04
N PRO A 71 -17.94 6.77 -12.13
CA PRO A 71 -18.59 8.07 -12.03
C PRO A 71 -20.10 7.83 -11.85
N ASN A 72 -20.57 7.86 -10.61
CA ASN A 72 -22.00 8.00 -10.29
C ASN A 72 -22.23 9.17 -9.34
#